data_AF-A0A897NLR4-F1
#
_entry.id   AF-A0A897NLR4-F1
#
_cell.length_a   1.000
_cell.length_b   1.000
_cell.length_c   1.000
_cell.angle_alpha   90.00
_cell.angle_beta   90.00
_cell.angle_gamma   90.00
#
_symmetry.space_group_name_H-M   'P 1'
#
loop_
_entity.id
_entity.type
_entity.pdbx_description
1 polymer ?
#
loop_
_entity_poly.entity_id
_entity_poly.type
_entity_poly.pdbx_seq_one_letter_code
_entity_poly.pdbx_strand_id
1 'polypeptide(L)'
;MKLIPSIAQGDYILFREAINSMQFIGFKKREIKRQPDSLSLVNELQEMGYAAGMSSLGPAVFVISPDPIDIEYDGVKSIDTEASTTGAEFTDR
;
A
#
# COMPACT_ATOMS: atom_id res chain seq x y z
N MET A 1 -5.26 11.78 -10.78
CA MET A 1 -4.80 10.38 -10.72
C MET A 1 -3.71 10.18 -11.77
N LYS A 2 -2.49 9.83 -11.36
CA LYS A 2 -1.32 9.67 -12.23
C LYS A 2 -0.54 8.37 -11.96
N LEU A 3 -1.20 7.36 -11.36
CA LEU A 3 -0.56 6.14 -10.87
C LEU A 3 0.13 5.32 -11.98
N ILE A 4 -0.59 4.99 -13.07
CA ILE A 4 0.00 4.18 -14.15
C ILE A 4 1.15 4.92 -14.85
N PRO A 5 1.02 6.21 -15.22
CA PRO A 5 2.15 6.98 -15.75
C PRO A 5 3.37 7.03 -14.81
N SER A 6 3.17 7.19 -13.50
CA SER A 6 4.28 7.29 -12.55
C SER A 6 5.06 5.98 -12.44
N ILE A 7 4.38 4.83 -12.51
CA ILE A 7 5.04 3.51 -12.59
C ILE A 7 5.86 3.41 -13.88
N ALA A 8 5.25 3.74 -15.03
CA ALA A 8 5.92 3.66 -16.33
C ALA A 8 7.17 4.55 -16.42
N GLN A 9 7.20 5.65 -15.66
CA GLN A 9 8.31 6.61 -15.61
C GLN A 9 9.31 6.35 -14.48
N GLY A 10 9.04 5.39 -13.58
CA GLY A 10 9.85 5.18 -12.38
C GLY A 10 9.82 6.37 -11.40
N ASP A 11 8.78 7.20 -11.45
CA ASP A 11 8.65 8.37 -10.57
C ASP A 11 7.98 7.97 -9.26
N TYR A 12 8.80 7.65 -8.26
CA TYR A 12 8.32 7.25 -6.93
C TYR A 12 7.56 8.38 -6.21
N ILE A 13 7.96 9.64 -6.38
CA ILE A 13 7.30 10.77 -5.71
C ILE A 13 5.85 10.86 -6.21
N LEU A 14 5.67 10.84 -7.52
CA LEU A 14 4.35 10.89 -8.14
C LEU A 14 3.53 9.63 -7.87
N PHE A 15 4.18 8.47 -7.81
CA PHE A 15 3.56 7.21 -7.42
C PHE A 15 3.00 7.29 -6.00
N ARG A 16 3.82 7.74 -5.04
CA ARG A 16 3.42 7.94 -3.65
C ARG A 16 2.22 8.87 -3.54
N GLU A 17 2.27 10.04 -4.18
CA GLU A 17 1.15 10.99 -4.18
C GLU A 17 -0.14 10.34 -4.71
N ALA A 18 -0.03 9.55 -5.78
CA ALA A 18 -1.17 8.86 -6.37
C ALA A 18 -1.74 7.76 -5.44
N ILE A 19 -0.89 6.94 -4.82
CA ILE A 19 -1.31 5.91 -3.85
C ILE A 19 -1.99 6.54 -2.63
N ASN A 20 -1.39 7.59 -2.06
CA ASN A 20 -1.87 8.23 -0.84
C ASN A 20 -3.22 8.90 -1.08
N SER A 21 -3.33 9.67 -2.18
CA SER A 21 -4.59 10.31 -2.57
C SER A 21 -5.71 9.30 -2.85
N MET A 22 -5.38 8.13 -3.39
CA MET A 22 -6.36 7.10 -3.73
C MET A 22 -7.12 6.58 -2.51
N GLN A 23 -6.49 6.56 -1.33
CA GLN A 23 -7.15 6.08 -0.10
C GLN A 23 -8.37 6.93 0.29
N PHE A 24 -8.44 8.19 -0.16
CA PHE A 24 -9.44 9.16 0.29
C PHE A 24 -10.46 9.56 -0.78
N ILE A 25 -10.52 8.82 -1.89
CA ILE A 25 -11.47 9.05 -2.99
C ILE A 25 -12.35 7.81 -3.25
N GLY A 26 -13.46 8.02 -3.97
CA GLY A 26 -14.33 6.94 -4.44
C GLY A 26 -14.82 5.98 -3.35
N PHE A 27 -14.91 4.69 -3.70
CA PHE A 27 -15.27 3.62 -2.76
C PHE A 27 -14.21 3.42 -1.69
N LYS A 28 -12.94 3.59 -2.03
CA LYS A 28 -11.82 3.36 -1.10
C LYS A 28 -11.94 4.22 0.16
N LYS A 29 -12.39 5.47 0.02
CA LYS A 29 -12.72 6.36 1.15
C LYS A 29 -13.71 5.74 2.14
N ARG A 30 -14.72 4.99 1.65
CA ARG A 30 -15.71 4.34 2.51
C ARG A 30 -15.18 3.04 3.11
N GLU A 31 -14.39 2.30 2.35
CA GLU A 31 -13.77 1.04 2.79
C GLU A 31 -12.78 1.28 3.93
N ILE A 32 -11.85 2.23 3.77
CA ILE A 32 -10.84 2.51 4.79
C ILE A 32 -11.45 3.11 6.06
N LYS A 33 -12.50 3.93 5.94
CA LYS A 33 -13.25 4.46 7.10
C LYS A 33 -13.93 3.39 7.95
N ARG A 34 -14.15 2.19 7.41
CA ARG A 34 -14.70 1.05 8.16
C ARG A 34 -13.64 0.24 8.89
N GLN A 35 -12.36 0.53 8.66
CA GLN A 35 -11.20 -0.13 9.25
C GLN A 35 -10.38 0.93 10.03
N PRO A 36 -10.84 1.35 11.22
CA PRO A 36 -10.23 2.47 11.95
C PRO A 36 -8.75 2.25 12.27
N ASP A 37 -8.36 1.03 12.64
CA ASP A 37 -6.95 0.70 12.94
C ASP A 37 -6.07 0.80 11.69
N SER A 38 -6.54 0.24 10.56
CA SER A 38 -5.86 0.37 9.27
C SER A 38 -5.79 1.82 8.79
N LEU A 39 -6.83 2.63 9.04
CA LEU A 39 -6.84 4.05 8.69
C LEU A 39 -5.81 4.84 9.49
N SER A 40 -5.72 4.62 10.80
CA SER A 40 -4.71 5.26 11.66
C SER A 40 -3.31 4.94 11.19
N LEU A 41 -3.02 3.65 10.97
CA LEU A 41 -1.72 3.20 10.48
C LEU A 41 -1.39 3.76 9.10
N VAL A 42 -2.34 3.78 8.16
CA VAL A 42 -2.14 4.38 6.83
C VAL A 42 -1.80 5.86 6.95
N ASN A 43 -2.49 6.63 7.81
CA ASN A 43 -2.20 8.05 7.98
C ASN A 43 -0.79 8.26 8.52
N GLU A 44 -0.39 7.53 9.56
CA GLU A 44 0.95 7.62 10.16
C GLU A 44 2.05 7.31 9.12
N LEU A 45 1.90 6.22 8.36
CA LEU A 45 2.84 5.85 7.30
C LEU A 45 2.93 6.90 6.19
N GLN A 46 1.81 7.53 5.83
CA GLN A 46 1.80 8.59 4.84
C GLN A 46 2.46 9.88 5.37
N GLU A 47 2.27 10.20 6.65
CA GLU A 47 2.94 11.32 7.32
C GLU A 47 4.46 11.12 7.41
N MET A 48 4.91 9.87 7.58
CA MET A 48 6.33 9.49 7.48
C MET A 48 6.88 9.58 6.05
N GLY A 49 6.02 9.83 5.05
CA GLY A 49 6.43 10.05 3.66
C GLY A 49 6.44 8.80 2.79
N TYR A 50 5.79 7.71 3.21
CA TYR A 50 5.70 6.49 2.42
C TYR A 50 4.50 6.46 1.45
N ALA A 51 4.61 5.61 0.42
CA ALA A 51 3.47 5.21 -0.41
C ALA A 51 2.72 4.08 0.29
N ALA A 52 1.70 4.45 1.08
CA ALA A 52 1.00 3.51 1.96
C ALA A 52 -0.50 3.50 1.72
N GLY A 53 -1.11 2.33 1.87
CA GLY A 53 -2.54 2.15 1.68
C GLY A 53 -3.08 0.85 2.26
N MET A 54 -4.41 0.74 2.27
CA MET A 54 -5.08 -0.49 2.70
C MET A 54 -5.29 -1.42 1.51
N SER A 55 -5.01 -2.71 1.64
CA SER A 55 -5.30 -3.70 0.59
C SER A 55 -6.78 -4.09 0.59
N SER A 56 -7.45 -3.99 -0.56
CA SER A 56 -8.87 -4.35 -0.74
C SER A 56 -9.78 -3.77 0.36
N LEU A 57 -10.56 -4.59 1.08
CA LEU A 57 -11.42 -4.19 2.20
C LEU A 57 -10.72 -4.17 3.56
N GLY A 58 -9.40 -4.36 3.59
CA GLY A 58 -8.60 -4.48 4.81
C GLY A 58 -8.63 -5.90 5.43
N PRO A 59 -8.04 -6.07 6.62
CA PRO A 59 -7.36 -5.04 7.43
C PRO A 59 -5.90 -4.82 7.04
N ALA A 60 -5.37 -5.59 6.07
CA ALA A 60 -3.98 -5.52 5.67
C ALA A 60 -3.62 -4.12 5.13
N VAL A 61 -2.58 -3.52 5.70
CA VAL A 61 -1.94 -2.30 5.23
C VAL A 61 -0.67 -2.68 4.50
N PHE A 62 -0.41 -2.00 3.38
CA PHE A 62 0.82 -2.18 2.62
C PHE A 62 1.59 -0.87 2.57
N VAL A 63 2.90 -1.01 2.40
CA VAL A 63 3.82 0.07 2.10
C VAL A 63 4.67 -0.36 0.90
N ILE A 64 4.89 0.56 -0.03
CA ILE A 64 5.79 0.36 -1.16
C ILE A 64 6.86 1.44 -1.06
N SER A 65 8.13 1.05 -1.08
CA SER A 65 9.28 1.94 -0.95
C SER A 65 10.41 1.46 -1.86
N PRO A 66 11.19 2.37 -2.46
CA PRO A 66 12.42 2.00 -3.17
C PRO A 66 13.53 1.57 -2.20
N ASP A 67 13.46 2.05 -0.95
CA ASP A 67 14.42 1.76 0.11
C ASP A 67 13.82 0.76 1.12
N PRO A 68 14.65 -0.05 1.79
CA PRO A 68 14.20 -0.90 2.88
C PRO A 68 13.42 -0.11 3.94
N ILE A 69 12.35 -0.72 4.44
CA ILE A 69 11.46 -0.12 5.43
C ILE A 69 11.83 -0.70 6.79
N ASP A 70 12.43 0.12 7.64
CA ASP A 70 12.71 -0.23 9.03
C ASP A 70 11.75 0.55 9.93
N ILE A 71 10.53 0.02 10.09
CA ILE A 71 9.54 0.59 11.00
C ILE A 71 8.97 -0.52 11.87
N GLU A 72 9.22 -0.42 13.16
CA GLU A 72 8.60 -1.26 14.16
C GLU A 72 7.21 -0.69 14.47
N TYR A 73 6.17 -1.46 14.19
CA TYR A 73 4.79 -1.09 14.52
C TYR A 73 4.26 -2.05 15.59
N ASP A 74 4.02 -1.49 16.77
CA ASP A 74 3.65 -2.16 18.02
C ASP A 74 2.76 -3.40 17.84
N GLY A 75 3.35 -4.59 17.93
CA GLY A 75 2.64 -5.88 17.83
C GLY A 75 2.10 -6.25 16.44
N VAL A 76 2.32 -5.43 15.41
CA VAL A 76 1.92 -5.71 14.03
C VAL A 76 3.02 -6.51 13.33
N LYS A 77 2.69 -7.74 12.94
CA LYS A 77 3.59 -8.57 12.14
C LYS A 77 3.80 -7.93 10.76
N SER A 78 5.01 -7.46 10.48
CA SER A 78 5.44 -7.10 9.13
C SER A 78 5.83 -8.35 8.33
N ILE A 79 5.61 -8.30 7.02
CA ILE A 79 6.03 -9.33 6.06
C ILE A 79 6.59 -8.60 4.85
N ASP A 80 7.88 -8.77 4.61
CA ASP A 80 8.50 -8.30 3.38
C ASP A 80 8.09 -9.20 2.23
N THR A 81 7.70 -8.58 1.11
CA THR A 81 7.20 -9.29 -0.07
C THR A 81 7.64 -8.57 -1.33
N GLU A 82 7.75 -9.33 -2.41
CA GLU A 82 8.14 -8.83 -3.72
C GLU A 82 7.05 -9.16 -4.75
N ALA A 83 6.90 -8.29 -5.74
CA ALA A 83 5.96 -8.54 -6.82
C ALA A 83 6.43 -9.72 -7.68
N SER A 84 5.54 -10.68 -7.92
CA SER A 84 5.80 -11.79 -8.84
C SER A 84 5.17 -11.53 -10.21
N THR A 85 5.87 -11.93 -11.26
CA THR A 85 5.34 -11.98 -12.63
C THR A 85 4.68 -13.31 -12.95
N THR A 86 4.73 -14.27 -12.02
CA THR A 86 4.17 -15.61 -12.19
C THR A 86 2.78 -15.69 -11.59
N GLY A 87 1.84 -16.23 -12.36
CA GLY A 87 0.47 -16.49 -11.92
C GLY A 87 0.34 -17.81 -11.16
N ALA A 88 -0.88 -18.37 -11.14
CA ALA A 88 -1.10 -19.68 -10.54
C ALA A 88 -0.44 -20.80 -11.38
N GLU A 89 0.25 -21.70 -10.70
CA GLU A 89 0.80 -22.93 -11.29
C GLU A 89 -0.05 -24.12 -10.85
N PHE A 90 -0.41 -24.98 -11.81
CA PHE A 90 -1.11 -26.23 -11.54
C PHE A 90 -0.09 -27.36 -11.62
N THR A 91 0.06 -28.09 -10.51
CA THR A 91 0.93 -29.26 -10.44
C THR A 91 0.07 -30.51 -10.35
N ASP A 92 0.31 -31.48 -11.23
CA ASP A 92 -0.30 -32.80 -11.12
C ASP A 92 0.26 -33.46 -9.84
N ARG A 93 -0.63 -33.70 -8.86
CA ARG A 93 -0.32 -34.43 -7.63
C ARG A 93 -0.35 -35.93 -7.86
#